data_AF-A0A812NWR7-F1
#
_entry.id   AF-A0A812NWR7-F1
#
_cell.length_a   1.000
_cell.length_b   1.000
_cell.length_c   1.000
_cell.angle_alpha   90.00
_cell.angle_beta   90.00
_cell.angle_gamma   90.00
#
_symmetry.space_group_name_H-M   'P 1'
#
loop_
_entity.id
_entity.type
_entity.pdbx_description
1 polymer ?
#
loop_
_entity_poly.entity_id
_entity_poly.type
_entity_poly.pdbx_seq_one_letter_code
_entity_poly.pdbx_strand_id
1 'polypeptide(L)'
;MTDTVPVVVLNLTGEILLEWVAERGTSLSKLAKKVKERKPQRRSQSVKFTCNGELLAGSSKLADVPVTGRHVELTAIIGEMSLADVMYECNVAFMESDGLELAEEDVILEGLDSFSNILLQSVLQEHFDVKLPPGFLYEFATLRAASEHIFGILQREHPQYP
;
A
#
# COMPACT_ATOMS: atom_id res chain seq x y z
N MET A 1 -1.29 -15.63 31.43
CA MET A 1 -0.60 -16.18 30.24
C MET A 1 -0.91 -15.23 29.10
N THR A 2 0.11 -14.59 28.53
CA THR A 2 -0.06 -13.75 27.34
C THR A 2 -0.38 -14.68 26.16
N ASP A 3 -1.56 -14.48 25.56
CA ASP A 3 -2.05 -15.26 24.43
C ASP A 3 -1.35 -14.75 23.17
N THR A 4 -0.22 -15.38 22.83
CA THR A 4 0.62 -14.98 21.70
C THR A 4 0.40 -15.88 20.49
N VAL A 5 0.59 -15.31 19.31
CA VAL A 5 0.37 -15.94 18.02
C VAL A 5 1.62 -15.77 17.16
N PRO A 6 2.26 -16.87 16.71
CA PRO A 6 3.36 -16.79 15.76
C PRO A 6 2.85 -16.29 14.41
N VAL A 7 3.52 -15.28 13.88
CA VAL A 7 3.29 -14.71 12.56
C VAL A 7 4.54 -14.90 11.71
N VAL A 8 4.37 -15.53 10.56
CA VAL A 8 5.44 -15.73 9.58
C VAL A 8 5.07 -15.00 8.31
N VAL A 9 6.01 -14.24 7.76
CA VAL A 9 5.87 -13.57 6.47
C VAL A 9 6.76 -14.28 5.47
N LEU A 10 6.18 -14.84 4.43
CA LEU A 10 6.87 -15.54 3.34
C LEU A 10 6.92 -14.67 2.09
N ASN A 11 7.84 -14.92 1.16
CA ASN A 11 7.72 -14.43 -0.21
C ASN A 11 6.98 -15.45 -1.10
N LEU A 12 6.88 -15.16 -2.40
CA LEU A 12 6.28 -16.06 -3.39
C LEU A 12 7.01 -17.40 -3.57
N THR A 13 8.28 -17.51 -3.20
CA THR A 13 9.03 -18.77 -3.25
C THR A 13 8.88 -19.59 -1.97
N GLY A 14 8.11 -19.10 -0.98
CA GLY A 14 7.95 -19.73 0.32
C GLY A 14 9.11 -19.47 1.29
N GLU A 15 10.04 -18.57 0.94
CA GLU A 15 11.13 -18.19 1.85
C GLU A 15 10.63 -17.22 2.91
N ILE A 16 11.07 -17.45 4.14
CA ILE A 16 10.74 -16.62 5.29
C ILE A 16 11.44 -15.26 5.18
N LEU A 17 10.64 -14.20 5.08
CA LEU A 17 11.09 -12.81 5.13
C LEU A 17 11.14 -12.26 6.56
N LEU A 18 10.20 -12.67 7.39
CA LEU A 18 10.08 -12.20 8.78
C LEU A 18 9.36 -13.25 9.63
N GLU A 19 9.88 -13.51 10.81
CA GLU A 19 9.16 -14.23 11.86
C GLU A 19 8.95 -13.29 13.05
N TRP A 20 7.77 -13.37 13.64
CA TRP A 20 7.41 -12.57 14.79
C TRP A 20 6.40 -13.30 15.67
N VAL A 21 6.34 -12.91 16.94
CA VAL A 21 5.34 -13.37 17.91
C VAL A 21 4.50 -12.16 18.28
N ALA A 22 3.25 -12.15 17.85
CA ALA A 22 2.29 -11.09 18.10
C ALA A 22 1.38 -11.44 19.28
N GLU A 23 0.91 -10.46 20.03
CA GLU A 23 -0.21 -10.69 20.96
C GLU A 23 -1.51 -10.83 20.16
N ARG A 24 -2.41 -11.71 20.59
CA ARG A 24 -3.73 -11.84 19.96
C ARG A 24 -4.45 -10.49 19.96
N GLY A 25 -5.07 -10.13 18.83
CA GLY A 25 -5.70 -8.81 18.63
C GLY A 25 -4.73 -7.69 18.20
N THR A 26 -3.43 -7.97 18.05
CA THR A 26 -2.50 -7.00 17.44
C THR A 26 -2.86 -6.76 15.98
N SER A 27 -2.90 -5.49 15.55
CA SER A 27 -3.13 -5.10 14.15
C SER A 27 -1.92 -5.48 13.27
N LEU A 28 -2.19 -6.07 12.10
CA LEU A 28 -1.17 -6.44 11.11
C LEU A 28 -0.47 -5.23 10.47
N SER A 29 -0.96 -4.01 10.67
CA SER A 29 -0.32 -2.77 10.17
C SER A 29 1.08 -2.57 10.74
N LYS A 30 1.28 -2.90 12.02
CA LYS A 30 2.59 -2.88 12.69
C LYS A 30 3.56 -3.92 12.09
N LEU A 31 3.03 -5.01 11.55
CA LEU A 31 3.79 -6.05 10.84
C LEU A 31 4.25 -5.57 9.48
N ALA A 32 3.34 -4.99 8.68
CA ALA A 32 3.67 -4.44 7.36
C ALA A 32 4.84 -3.44 7.44
N LYS A 33 4.82 -2.55 8.44
CA LYS A 33 5.88 -1.57 8.66
C LYS A 33 7.25 -2.24 8.92
N LYS A 34 7.30 -3.27 9.78
CA LYS A 34 8.54 -4.01 10.07
C LYS A 34 9.07 -4.78 8.86
N VAL A 35 8.17 -5.33 8.02
CA VAL A 35 8.56 -6.01 6.77
C VAL A 35 9.20 -5.01 5.80
N LYS A 36 8.62 -3.81 5.67
CA LYS A 36 9.19 -2.71 4.87
C LYS A 36 10.59 -2.30 5.37
N GLU A 37 10.73 -2.06 6.66
CA GLU A 37 12.00 -1.63 7.27
C GLU A 37 13.14 -2.65 7.07
N ARG A 38 12.83 -3.95 7.00
CA ARG A 38 13.82 -5.01 6.76
C ARG A 38 14.22 -5.22 5.30
N LYS A 39 13.50 -4.66 4.31
CA LYS A 39 13.85 -4.79 2.89
C LYS A 39 14.22 -3.43 2.27
N PRO A 40 15.50 -3.02 2.36
CA PRO A 40 15.96 -1.74 1.81
C PRO A 40 16.12 -1.70 0.28
N GLN A 41 15.85 -2.79 -0.45
CA GLN A 41 16.41 -2.96 -1.80
C GLN A 41 15.49 -2.81 -3.02
N ARG A 42 14.17 -2.65 -2.91
CA ARG A 42 13.34 -2.40 -4.10
C ARG A 42 12.20 -1.44 -3.79
N ARG A 43 12.41 -0.17 -4.15
CA ARG A 43 11.58 1.00 -3.82
C ARG A 43 10.22 1.05 -4.54
N SER A 44 9.91 0.07 -5.41
CA SER A 44 8.80 0.15 -6.36
C SER A 44 7.97 -1.11 -6.51
N GLN A 45 8.11 -2.10 -5.63
CA GLN A 45 7.30 -3.31 -5.69
C GLN A 45 6.17 -3.25 -4.66
N SER A 46 4.91 -3.37 -5.12
CA SER A 46 3.78 -3.58 -4.21
C SER A 46 3.95 -4.90 -3.48
N VAL A 47 3.68 -4.87 -2.18
CA VAL A 47 3.64 -6.07 -1.34
C VAL A 47 2.18 -6.38 -1.05
N LYS A 48 1.66 -7.47 -1.60
CA LYS A 48 0.33 -7.99 -1.21
C LYS A 48 0.51 -8.98 -0.07
N PHE A 49 -0.37 -8.96 0.92
CA PHE A 49 -0.33 -9.89 2.05
C PHE A 49 -1.54 -10.80 2.01
N THR A 50 -1.32 -12.12 2.05
CA THR A 50 -2.40 -13.11 2.14
C THR A 50 -2.33 -13.90 3.44
N CYS A 51 -3.45 -14.14 4.13
CA CYS A 51 -3.52 -15.02 5.30
C CYS A 51 -4.28 -16.30 4.95
N ASN A 52 -3.67 -17.47 5.17
CA ASN A 52 -4.27 -18.76 4.84
C ASN A 52 -4.79 -18.85 3.39
N GLY A 53 -4.11 -18.19 2.45
CA GLY A 53 -4.50 -18.12 1.04
C GLY A 53 -5.51 -17.02 0.67
N GLU A 54 -6.09 -16.31 1.64
CA GLU A 54 -6.99 -15.17 1.38
C GLU A 54 -6.23 -13.86 1.35
N LEU A 55 -6.47 -13.02 0.35
CA LEU A 55 -5.86 -11.69 0.23
C LEU A 55 -6.37 -10.76 1.35
N LEU A 56 -5.46 -10.33 2.22
CA LEU A 56 -5.77 -9.41 3.31
C LEU A 56 -5.55 -7.95 2.92
N ALA A 57 -4.50 -7.67 2.14
CA ALA A 57 -4.17 -6.31 1.72
C ALA A 57 -3.39 -6.32 0.40
N GLY A 58 -3.75 -5.42 -0.51
CA GLY A 58 -3.10 -5.22 -1.82
C GLY A 58 -1.82 -4.38 -1.78
N SER A 59 -1.42 -3.90 -0.61
CA SER A 59 -0.24 -3.06 -0.46
C SER A 59 0.27 -3.01 0.97
N SER A 60 1.25 -2.11 1.15
CA SER A 60 1.85 -1.71 2.40
C SER A 60 0.94 -1.40 3.59
N LYS A 61 -0.37 -1.27 3.38
CA LYS A 61 -1.33 -1.04 4.45
C LYS A 61 -2.12 -2.33 4.70
N LEU A 62 -1.54 -3.20 5.53
CA LEU A 62 -2.29 -4.20 6.31
C LEU A 62 -3.15 -3.47 7.35
N ALA A 63 -4.12 -2.66 6.94
CA ALA A 63 -4.98 -1.95 7.87
C ALA A 63 -5.95 -2.96 8.51
N ASP A 64 -5.91 -3.02 9.84
CA ASP A 64 -6.96 -3.53 10.73
C ASP A 64 -7.43 -4.97 10.59
N VAL A 65 -6.64 -5.87 10.02
CA VAL A 65 -6.90 -7.31 10.19
C VAL A 65 -6.40 -7.75 11.57
N PRO A 66 -7.29 -8.15 12.50
CA PRO A 66 -6.87 -8.66 13.80
C PRO A 66 -6.28 -10.06 13.66
N VAL A 67 -5.22 -10.32 14.41
CA VAL A 67 -4.69 -11.67 14.59
C VAL A 67 -5.69 -12.48 15.44
N THR A 68 -6.50 -13.33 14.80
CA THR A 68 -7.55 -14.14 15.46
C THR A 68 -7.19 -15.62 15.60
N GLY A 69 -6.24 -16.12 14.79
CA GLY A 69 -5.83 -17.52 14.74
C GLY A 69 -4.85 -17.94 15.85
N ARG A 70 -4.52 -19.25 15.91
CA ARG A 70 -3.39 -19.79 16.69
C ARG A 70 -2.05 -19.65 15.95
N HIS A 71 -2.11 -19.43 14.65
CA HIS A 71 -0.99 -19.18 13.76
C HIS A 71 -1.51 -18.31 12.61
N VAL A 72 -0.72 -17.33 12.17
CA VAL A 72 -1.02 -16.49 11.01
C VAL A 72 0.15 -16.57 10.05
N GLU A 73 -0.08 -17.10 8.86
CA GLU A 73 0.91 -17.15 7.79
C GLU A 73 0.57 -16.08 6.76
N LEU A 74 1.48 -15.13 6.56
CA LEU A 74 1.34 -14.05 5.60
C LEU A 74 2.23 -14.28 4.39
N THR A 75 1.68 -14.38 3.19
CA THR A 75 2.51 -14.38 1.97
C THR A 75 2.59 -12.97 1.41
N ALA A 76 3.80 -12.42 1.37
CA ALA A 76 4.18 -11.19 0.69
C ALA A 76 4.37 -11.46 -0.81
N ILE A 77 3.37 -11.11 -1.62
CA ILE A 77 3.45 -11.11 -3.08
C ILE A 77 4.20 -9.85 -3.48
N ILE A 78 5.40 -10.03 -4.00
CA ILE A 78 6.23 -8.95 -4.50
C ILE A 78 6.15 -9.02 -6.04
N GLY A 79 5.47 -8.06 -6.65
CA GLY A 79 5.26 -7.99 -8.09
C GLY A 79 5.33 -6.55 -8.61
N GLU A 80 5.30 -6.41 -9.93
CA GLU A 80 5.04 -5.11 -10.56
C GLU A 80 3.66 -4.61 -10.14
N MET A 81 3.58 -3.32 -9.81
CA MET A 81 2.28 -2.68 -9.60
C MET A 81 1.60 -2.59 -10.95
N SER A 82 0.45 -3.22 -11.12
CA SER A 82 -0.41 -2.91 -12.26
C SER A 82 -1.02 -1.52 -12.09
N LEU A 83 -1.54 -0.93 -13.17
CA LEU A 83 -2.33 0.31 -13.06
C LEU A 83 -3.48 0.16 -12.06
N ALA A 84 -4.12 -1.01 -12.01
CA ALA A 84 -5.19 -1.30 -11.06
C ALA A 84 -4.69 -1.27 -9.60
N ASP A 85 -3.47 -1.74 -9.34
CA ASP A 85 -2.86 -1.66 -8.01
C ASP A 85 -2.53 -0.20 -7.64
N VAL A 86 -2.00 0.59 -8.59
CA VAL A 86 -1.73 2.03 -8.37
C VAL A 86 -3.03 2.81 -8.10
N MET A 87 -4.08 2.53 -8.88
CA MET A 87 -5.41 3.15 -8.68
C MET A 87 -5.99 2.81 -7.31
N TYR A 88 -5.94 1.54 -6.91
CA TYR A 88 -6.37 1.11 -5.59
C TYR A 88 -5.61 1.85 -4.48
N GLU A 89 -4.28 1.97 -4.60
CA GLU A 89 -3.47 2.69 -3.61
C GLU A 89 -3.72 4.20 -3.57
N CYS A 90 -3.92 4.83 -4.73
CA CYS A 90 -4.33 6.22 -4.78
C CYS A 90 -5.67 6.44 -4.06
N ASN A 91 -6.62 5.51 -4.23
CA ASN A 91 -7.91 5.56 -3.57
C ASN A 91 -7.77 5.43 -2.05
N VAL A 92 -6.99 4.46 -1.57
CA VAL A 92 -6.69 4.30 -0.14
C VAL A 92 -6.03 5.57 0.44
N ALA A 93 -5.08 6.17 -0.28
CA ALA A 93 -4.45 7.42 0.15
C ALA A 93 -5.44 8.60 0.20
N PHE A 94 -6.34 8.70 -0.78
CA PHE A 94 -7.40 9.69 -0.81
C PHE A 94 -8.34 9.56 0.40
N MET A 95 -8.83 8.35 0.66
CA MET A 95 -9.72 8.05 1.79
C MET A 95 -9.11 8.44 3.14
N GLU A 96 -7.81 8.19 3.34
CA GLU A 96 -7.13 8.58 4.58
C GLU A 96 -6.95 10.10 4.72
N SER A 97 -6.78 10.80 3.61
CA SER A 97 -6.57 12.25 3.62
C SER A 97 -7.86 13.04 3.86
N ASP A 98 -8.99 12.55 3.36
CA ASP A 98 -10.25 13.31 3.32
C ASP A 98 -11.41 12.62 4.07
N GLY A 99 -11.23 11.37 4.52
CA GLY A 99 -12.23 10.61 5.29
C GLY A 99 -13.46 10.18 4.48
N LEU A 100 -13.44 10.33 3.15
CA LEU A 100 -14.52 9.93 2.26
C LEU A 100 -14.48 8.43 1.95
N GLU A 101 -15.66 7.84 1.77
CA GLU A 101 -15.84 6.42 1.42
C GLU A 101 -15.36 6.13 -0.02
N LEU A 102 -15.05 4.86 -0.32
CA LEU A 102 -14.44 4.41 -1.58
C LEU A 102 -14.96 5.18 -2.80
N ALA A 103 -14.09 6.03 -3.32
CA ALA A 103 -14.33 6.83 -4.50
C ALA A 103 -14.51 5.91 -5.72
N GLU A 104 -15.57 6.11 -6.50
CA GLU A 104 -15.71 5.51 -7.85
C GLU A 104 -14.47 5.84 -8.71
N GLU A 105 -14.22 5.04 -9.75
CA GLU A 105 -12.99 5.13 -10.55
C GLU A 105 -12.71 6.53 -11.15
N ASP A 106 -13.72 7.40 -11.21
CA ASP A 106 -13.63 8.75 -11.79
C ASP A 106 -13.91 9.88 -10.76
N VAL A 107 -13.50 9.71 -9.50
CA VAL A 107 -13.62 10.82 -8.54
C VAL A 107 -12.83 12.03 -8.99
N ILE A 108 -13.57 13.13 -9.09
CA ILE A 108 -13.07 14.46 -9.39
C ILE A 108 -12.41 15.00 -8.11
N LEU A 109 -11.11 15.26 -8.21
CA LEU A 109 -10.30 15.88 -7.15
C LEU A 109 -10.46 17.41 -7.12
N GLU A 110 -11.03 17.97 -8.19
CA GLU A 110 -11.43 19.37 -8.32
C GLU A 110 -12.56 19.68 -7.33
N GLY A 111 -12.18 20.07 -6.12
CA GLY A 111 -13.11 20.24 -4.99
C GLY A 111 -12.44 20.07 -3.63
N LEU A 112 -11.28 19.39 -3.59
CA LEU A 112 -10.40 19.41 -2.44
C LEU A 112 -9.96 20.83 -2.13
N ASP A 113 -9.99 21.22 -0.86
CA ASP A 113 -9.41 22.48 -0.46
C ASP A 113 -7.88 22.49 -0.73
N SER A 114 -7.27 23.68 -0.71
CA SER A 114 -5.83 23.80 -1.01
C SER A 114 -4.95 23.03 -0.03
N PHE A 115 -5.40 22.80 1.21
CA PHE A 115 -4.65 22.06 2.22
C PHE A 115 -4.77 20.55 2.00
N SER A 116 -5.97 20.02 1.75
CA SER A 116 -6.21 18.62 1.39
C SER A 116 -5.45 18.23 0.12
N ASN A 117 -5.37 19.13 -0.88
CA ASN A 117 -4.55 18.89 -2.07
C ASN A 117 -3.05 18.73 -1.73
N ILE A 118 -2.49 19.62 -0.91
CA ILE A 118 -1.07 19.53 -0.52
C ILE A 118 -0.82 18.27 0.30
N LEU A 119 -1.74 17.93 1.22
CA LEU A 119 -1.63 16.74 2.06
C LEU A 119 -1.69 15.47 1.21
N LEU A 120 -2.70 15.34 0.34
CA LEU A 120 -2.84 14.20 -0.56
C LEU A 120 -1.61 14.06 -1.48
N GLN A 121 -1.13 15.17 -2.07
CA GLN A 121 0.09 15.15 -2.87
C GLN A 121 1.31 14.69 -2.05
N SER A 122 1.45 15.11 -0.79
CA SER A 122 2.52 14.65 0.09
C SER A 122 2.40 13.16 0.39
N VAL A 123 1.19 12.68 0.68
CA VAL A 123 0.91 11.26 0.95
C VAL A 123 1.23 10.42 -0.27
N LEU A 124 0.81 10.81 -1.48
CA LEU A 124 1.10 10.08 -2.71
C LEU A 124 2.61 10.05 -3.01
N GLN A 125 3.32 11.16 -2.84
CA GLN A 125 4.79 11.19 -3.01
C GLN A 125 5.50 10.25 -2.04
N GLU A 126 5.13 10.27 -0.75
CA GLU A 126 5.72 9.39 0.25
C GLU A 126 5.34 7.92 0.01
N HIS A 127 4.08 7.68 -0.39
CA HIS A 127 3.57 6.33 -0.59
C HIS A 127 4.23 5.61 -1.77
N PHE A 128 4.38 6.32 -2.90
CA PHE A 128 4.94 5.77 -4.13
C PHE A 128 6.44 6.06 -4.30
N ASP A 129 7.07 6.79 -3.38
CA ASP A 129 8.47 7.29 -3.47
C ASP A 129 8.75 8.04 -4.79
N VAL A 130 7.76 8.78 -5.29
CA VAL A 130 7.85 9.56 -6.53
C VAL A 130 7.91 11.06 -6.24
N LYS A 131 8.44 11.85 -7.19
CA LYS A 131 8.35 13.31 -7.15
C LYS A 131 7.17 13.78 -7.97
N LEU A 132 6.22 14.47 -7.33
CA LEU A 132 5.06 15.06 -8.01
C LEU A 132 5.24 16.58 -8.09
N PRO A 133 5.00 17.20 -9.27
CA PRO A 133 5.13 18.64 -9.43
C PRO A 133 4.09 19.39 -8.58
N PRO A 134 4.39 20.64 -8.14
CA PRO A 134 3.38 21.48 -7.51
C PRO A 134 2.15 21.63 -8.40
N GLY A 135 0.97 21.42 -7.84
CA GLY A 135 -0.28 21.50 -8.59
C GLY A 135 -0.60 20.27 -9.44
N PHE A 136 0.10 19.16 -9.22
CA PHE A 136 -0.19 17.84 -9.80
C PHE A 136 -1.70 17.52 -9.79
N LEU A 137 -2.39 17.72 -8.66
CA LEU A 137 -3.83 17.39 -8.55
C LEU A 137 -4.75 18.36 -9.34
N TYR A 138 -4.26 19.51 -9.78
CA TYR A 138 -4.98 20.38 -10.73
C TYR A 138 -4.78 19.94 -12.17
N GLU A 139 -3.59 19.44 -12.52
CA GLU A 139 -3.30 18.92 -13.85
C GLU A 139 -3.97 17.57 -14.10
N PHE A 140 -4.07 16.76 -13.06
CA PHE A 140 -4.70 15.44 -13.06
C PHE A 140 -5.92 15.46 -12.15
N ALA A 141 -6.98 16.14 -12.63
CA ALA A 141 -8.17 16.45 -11.84
C ALA A 141 -9.05 15.24 -11.46
N THR A 142 -8.70 14.03 -11.88
CA THR A 142 -9.36 12.80 -11.46
C THR A 142 -8.38 11.82 -10.85
N LEU A 143 -8.86 11.00 -9.92
CA LEU A 143 -8.04 9.97 -9.28
C LEU A 143 -7.43 9.02 -10.33
N ARG A 144 -8.19 8.62 -11.35
CA ARG A 144 -7.70 7.84 -12.49
C ARG A 144 -6.53 8.53 -13.19
N ALA A 145 -6.68 9.79 -13.60
CA ALA A 145 -5.64 10.51 -14.31
C ALA A 145 -4.37 10.67 -13.46
N ALA A 146 -4.53 10.90 -12.15
CA ALA A 146 -3.43 10.96 -11.21
C ALA A 146 -2.72 9.60 -11.09
N SER A 147 -3.47 8.51 -10.97
CA SER A 147 -2.92 7.14 -10.91
C SER A 147 -2.20 6.73 -12.20
N GLU A 148 -2.75 7.06 -13.37
CA GLU A 148 -2.09 6.81 -14.67
C GLU A 148 -0.76 7.56 -14.76
N HIS A 149 -0.71 8.80 -14.30
CA HIS A 149 0.53 9.58 -14.27
C HIS A 149 1.57 8.96 -13.33
N ILE A 150 1.18 8.61 -12.11
CA ILE A 150 2.05 7.95 -11.13
C ILE A 150 2.56 6.63 -11.69
N PHE A 151 1.69 5.81 -12.28
CA PHE A 151 2.08 4.56 -12.93
C PHE A 151 3.11 4.79 -14.04
N GLY A 152 2.92 5.81 -14.87
CA GLY A 152 3.88 6.21 -15.90
C GLY A 152 5.23 6.73 -15.35
N ILE A 153 5.26 7.32 -14.15
CA ILE A 153 6.53 7.64 -13.44
C ILE A 153 7.19 6.34 -12.99
N LEU A 154 6.45 5.46 -12.33
CA LEU A 154 6.96 4.20 -11.79
C LEU A 154 7.57 3.32 -12.89
N GLN A 155 6.94 3.23 -14.06
CA GLN A 155 7.50 2.49 -15.21
C GLN A 155 8.81 3.10 -15.74
N ARG A 156 8.95 4.44 -15.73
CA ARG A 156 10.15 5.13 -16.22
C ARG A 156 11.33 5.07 -15.25
N GLU A 157 11.05 5.25 -13.96
CA GLU A 157 12.08 5.26 -12.91
C GLU A 157 12.56 3.85 -12.53
N HIS A 158 11.75 2.83 -12.85
CA HIS A 158 12.08 1.42 -12.64
C HIS A 158 11.99 0.61 -13.93
N PRO A 159 12.89 0.86 -14.91
CA PRO A 159 12.86 0.21 -16.23
C PRO A 159 13.23 -1.28 -16.21
N GLN A 160 13.45 -1.87 -15.03
CA GLN A 160 13.55 -3.32 -14.91
C GLN A 160 12.14 -3.91 -14.85
N TYR A 161 11.55 -4.09 -16.03
CA TYR A 161 10.90 -5.30 -16.57
C TYR A 161 9.82 -4.91 -17.62
N PRO A 162 9.71 -5.66 -18.73
CA PRO A 162 8.91 -5.35 -19.92
C PRO A 162 7.40 -5.59 -19.77
#